data_AF-A0A094Y2R3-F1
#
_entry.id   AF-A0A094Y2R3-F1
#
_cell.length_a   1.000
_cell.length_b   1.000
_cell.length_c   1.000
_cell.angle_alpha   90.00
_cell.angle_beta   90.00
_cell.angle_gamma   90.00
#
_symmetry.space_group_name_H-M   'P 1'
#
loop_
_entity.id
_entity.type
_entity.pdbx_description
1 polymer ?
#
loop_
_entity_poly.entity_id
_entity_poly.type
_entity_poly.pdbx_seq_one_letter_code
_entity_poly.pdbx_strand_id
1 'polypeptide(L)' 'MNHWIYIVMYQANPLYYEKSKMIRAFSSEQRAKEYVSLLNETPYANQSLKEGHYTYQKLSLN' A
#
# COMPACT_ATOMS: atom_id res chain seq x y z
N MET A 1 16.14 -17.83 9.61
CA MET A 1 15.60 -16.56 10.14
C MET A 1 14.48 -16.15 9.21
N ASN A 2 13.21 -16.11 9.67
CA ASN A 2 12.12 -15.65 8.80
C ASN A 2 12.21 -14.12 8.71
N HIS A 3 12.61 -13.61 7.56
CA HIS A 3 12.63 -12.17 7.30
C HIS A 3 11.24 -11.76 6.82
N TRP A 4 10.70 -10.70 7.39
CA TRP A 4 9.38 -10.17 7.04
C TRP A 4 9.52 -8.75 6.55
N ILE A 5 8.67 -8.36 5.60
CA ILE A 5 8.51 -6.98 5.18
C ILE A 5 7.02 -6.62 5.16
N TYR A 6 6.75 -5.33 5.23
CA TYR A 6 5.43 -4.74 5.13
C TYR A 6 5.37 -3.93 3.84
N ILE A 7 4.54 -4.33 2.90
CA ILE A 7 4.39 -3.65 1.61
C ILE A 7 3.13 -2.80 1.65
N VAL A 8 3.29 -1.50 1.40
CA VAL A 8 2.20 -0.57 1.11
C VAL A 8 1.89 -0.62 -0.37
N MET A 9 0.61 -0.76 -0.69
CA MET A 9 0.09 -0.87 -2.05
C MET A 9 -1.19 -0.06 -2.22
N TYR A 10 -1.44 0.36 -3.45
CA TYR A 10 -2.74 0.88 -3.88
C TYR A 10 -3.54 -0.25 -4.52
N GLN A 11 -4.72 -0.52 -3.97
CA GLN A 11 -5.68 -1.45 -4.51
C GLN A 11 -6.73 -0.66 -5.29
N ALA A 12 -6.59 -0.65 -6.60
CA ALA A 12 -7.56 -0.03 -7.47
C ALA A 12 -8.86 -0.82 -7.48
N ASN A 13 -9.97 -0.10 -7.59
CA ASN A 13 -11.25 -0.70 -7.89
C ASN A 13 -11.19 -1.24 -9.34
N PRO A 14 -11.55 -2.52 -9.58
CA PRO A 14 -11.52 -3.14 -10.90
C PRO A 14 -12.28 -2.38 -11.99
N LEU A 15 -13.24 -1.53 -11.61
CA LEU A 15 -13.98 -0.67 -12.53
C LEU A 15 -13.12 0.42 -13.18
N TYR A 16 -12.01 0.81 -12.54
CA TYR A 16 -11.12 1.90 -13.00
C TYR A 16 -9.76 1.39 -13.46
N TYR A 17 -9.19 0.37 -12.79
CA TYR A 17 -7.91 -0.22 -13.17
C TYR A 17 -7.83 -1.71 -12.84
N GLU A 18 -7.18 -2.49 -13.71
CA GLU A 18 -7.04 -3.94 -13.52
C GLU A 18 -5.98 -4.36 -12.50
N LYS A 19 -5.08 -3.46 -12.07
CA LYS A 19 -3.86 -3.87 -11.34
C LYS A 19 -3.65 -3.09 -10.06
N SER A 20 -3.57 -3.81 -8.94
CA SER A 20 -2.99 -3.32 -7.69
C SER A 20 -1.53 -2.96 -7.91
N LYS A 21 -1.08 -1.84 -7.35
CA LYS A 21 0.29 -1.33 -7.52
C LYS A 21 0.99 -1.25 -6.18
N MET A 22 2.15 -1.90 -6.09
CA MET A 22 3.08 -1.72 -4.97
C MET A 22 3.64 -0.30 -4.98
N ILE A 23 3.64 0.35 -3.82
CA ILE A 23 4.16 1.70 -3.63
C ILE A 23 5.51 1.64 -2.93
N ARG A 24 5.58 0.98 -1.78
CA ARG A 24 6.78 0.96 -0.93
C ARG A 24 6.82 -0.22 0.01
N ALA A 25 8.02 -0.72 0.33
CA ALA A 25 8.25 -1.70 1.37
C ALA A 25 8.87 -1.08 2.62
N PHE A 26 8.52 -1.61 3.78
CA PHE A 26 9.04 -1.24 5.10
C PHE A 26 9.44 -2.49 5.88
N SER A 27 10.45 -2.35 6.73
CA SER A 27 10.83 -3.39 7.71
C SER A 27 9.97 -3.35 8.98
N SER A 28 9.19 -2.28 9.20
CA SER A 28 8.34 -2.08 10.37
C SER A 28 6.89 -1.86 9.99
N GLU A 29 5.98 -2.51 10.70
CA GLU A 29 4.53 -2.36 10.53
C GLU A 29 4.08 -0.92 10.82
N GLN A 30 4.63 -0.33 11.88
CA GLN A 30 4.27 1.02 12.32
C GLN A 30 4.54 2.04 11.21
N ARG A 31 5.68 1.93 10.54
CA ARG A 31 6.03 2.79 9.41
C ARG A 31 5.09 2.59 8.21
N ALA A 32 4.68 1.35 7.94
CA ALA A 32 3.72 1.07 6.89
C ALA A 32 2.34 1.68 7.19
N LYS A 33 1.87 1.59 8.45
CA LYS A 33 0.62 2.20 8.92
C LYS A 33 0.64 3.73 8.80
N GLU A 34 1.68 4.37 9.33
CA GLU A 34 1.87 5.82 9.24
C GLU A 34 1.85 6.29 7.78
N TYR A 35 2.50 5.54 6.90
CA TYR A 35 2.54 5.88 5.48
C TYR A 35 1.19 5.71 4.77
N VAL A 36 0.41 4.68 5.11
CA VAL A 36 -0.97 4.55 4.60
C VAL A 36 -1.85 5.70 5.09
N SER A 37 -1.76 6.09 6.36
CA SER A 37 -2.49 7.24 6.89
C SER A 37 -2.14 8.53 6.12
N LEU A 38 -0.85 8.77 5.88
CA LEU A 38 -0.41 9.91 5.08
C LEU A 38 -1.00 9.89 3.67
N LEU A 39 -1.02 8.74 3.00
CA LEU A 39 -1.57 8.60 1.65
C LEU A 39 -3.10 8.74 1.61
N ASN A 40 -3.78 8.44 2.71
CA ASN A 40 -5.22 8.68 2.83
C ASN A 40 -5.53 10.17 3.05
N GLU A 41 -4.63 10.94 3.66
CA GLU A 41 -4.77 12.40 3.78
C GLU A 41 -4.32 13.12 2.51
N THR A 42 -3.23 12.65 1.90
CA THR A 42 -2.59 13.25 0.72
C THR A 42 -2.32 12.17 -0.34
N PRO A 43 -3.35 11.74 -1.10
CA PRO A 43 -3.21 10.71 -2.11
C PRO A 43 -2.38 11.18 -3.31
N TYR A 44 -1.72 10.25 -3.99
CA TYR A 44 -1.10 10.56 -5.28
C TYR A 44 -2.15 10.95 -6.32
N ALA A 45 -1.80 11.88 -7.21
CA ALA A 45 -2.71 12.42 -8.20
C ALA A 45 -3.34 11.37 -9.12
N ASN A 46 -2.60 10.30 -9.44
CA ASN A 46 -3.05 9.18 -10.28
C ASN A 46 -3.52 7.95 -9.49
N GLN A 47 -3.68 8.06 -8.18
CA GLN A 47 -4.13 7.00 -7.29
C GLN A 47 -5.12 7.59 -6.29
N SER A 48 -6.22 8.12 -6.82
CA SER A 48 -7.23 8.80 -6.03
C SER A 48 -7.97 7.83 -5.12
N LEU A 49 -8.47 8.30 -3.97
CA LEU A 49 -9.30 7.48 -3.07
C LEU A 49 -10.71 7.20 -3.63
N LYS A 50 -11.08 7.84 -4.74
CA LYS A 50 -12.35 7.59 -5.43
C LYS A 50 -12.31 6.28 -6.23
N GLU A 51 -11.13 5.95 -6.74
CA GLU A 51 -10.91 4.87 -7.70
C GLU A 51 -10.24 3.65 -7.06
N GLY A 52 -9.99 3.69 -5.75
CA GLY A 52 -9.27 2.65 -5.02
C GLY A 52 -8.91 3.09 -3.61
N HIS A 53 -8.06 2.33 -2.94
CA HIS A 53 -7.63 2.64 -1.58
C HIS A 53 -6.18 2.19 -1.32
N TYR A 54 -5.54 2.83 -0.34
CA TYR A 54 -4.21 2.43 0.13
C TYR A 54 -4.34 1.42 1.26
N THR A 55 -3.48 0.40 1.23
CA THR A 55 -3.41 -0.63 2.26
C THR A 55 -1.98 -1.14 2.41
N TYR A 56 -1.73 -1.93 3.45
CA TYR A 56 -0.45 -2.60 3.63
C TYR A 56 -0.64 -4.09 3.91
N GLN A 57 0.34 -4.90 3.52
CA GLN A 57 0.36 -6.34 3.73
C GLN A 57 1.70 -6.79 4.29
N LYS A 58 1.67 -7.71 5.26
CA LYS A 58 2.87 -8.41 5.76
C LYS A 58 3.20 -9.57 4.83
N LEU A 59 4.46 -9.67 4.41
CA LEU A 59 4.96 -10.71 3.53
C LEU A 59 6.20 -11.38 4.12
N SER A 60 6.24 -12.70 4.01
CA SER A 60 7.42 -13.51 4.35
C SER A 60 8.39 -13.49 3.18
N LEU A 61 9.65 -13.16 3.45
CA LEU A 61 10.75 -13.37 2.52
C LEU A 61 11.31 -14.77 2.81
N ASN A 62 11.01 -15.72 1.91
CA ASN A 62 11.61 -17.05 1.92
C ASN A 62 12.99 -17.04 1.27
#